data_AF-A0A7W2Y864-F1
#
_entry.id   AF-A0A7W2Y864-F1
#
_cell.length_a   1.000
_cell.length_b   1.000
_cell.length_c   1.000
_cell.angle_alpha   90.00
_cell.angle_beta   90.00
_cell.angle_gamma   90.00
#
_symmetry.space_group_name_H-M   'P 1'
#
loop_
_entity.id
_entity.type
_entity.pdbx_description
1 polymer ?
#
loop_
_entity_poly.entity_id
_entity_poly.type
_entity_poly.pdbx_seq_one_letter_code
_entity_poly.pdbx_strand_id
1 'polypeptide(L)' 'MNDAHFARLFKKYHELDQEVHHIEQGAENTSDEYLDQKKKQRLHLKDELFTIIKKAKLTN' A
#
# COMPACT_ATOMS: atom_id res chain seq x y z
N MET A 1 11.26 15.69 12.78
CA MET A 1 11.09 15.81 11.32
C MET A 1 9.94 14.90 10.95
N ASN A 2 8.83 15.45 10.46
CA ASN A 2 7.67 14.68 10.00
C ASN A 2 8.13 13.54 9.10
N ASP A 3 7.68 12.31 9.36
CA ASP A 3 7.95 11.16 8.51
C ASP A 3 7.24 11.31 7.15
N ALA A 4 7.66 12.29 6.34
CA ALA A 4 7.14 12.54 5.00
C ALA A 4 7.27 11.30 4.11
N HIS A 5 8.27 10.46 4.41
CA HIS A 5 8.46 9.16 3.80
C HIS A 5 7.32 8.18 4.16
N PHE A 6 6.96 8.09 5.45
CA PHE A 6 5.82 7.29 5.90
C PHE A 6 4.50 7.82 5.31
N ALA A 7 4.27 9.13 5.37
CA ALA A 7 3.05 9.75 4.84
C ALA A 7 2.87 9.46 3.33
N ARG A 8 3.96 9.51 2.56
CA ARG A 8 3.92 9.20 1.12
C ARG A 8 3.61 7.73 0.84
N LEU A 9 4.21 6.81 1.59
CA LEU A 9 3.95 5.38 1.44
C LEU A 9 2.55 4.99 1.91
N PHE A 10 2.11 5.58 3.01
CA PHE A 10 0.76 5.37 3.52
C PHE A 10 -0.29 5.87 2.53
N LYS A 11 -0.08 7.04 1.91
CA LYS A 11 -0.95 7.55 0.86
C LYS A 11 -1.03 6.58 -0.34
N LYS A 12 0.12 6.10 -0.82
CA LYS A 12 0.17 5.10 -1.90
C LYS A 12 -0.57 3.81 -1.53
N TYR A 13 -0.39 3.33 -0.31
CA TYR A 13 -1.10 2.14 0.18
C TYR A 13 -2.61 2.37 0.20
N HIS A 14 -3.06 3.54 0.67
CA HIS A 14 -4.47 3.88 0.74
C HIS A 14 -5.13 3.99 -0.64
N GLU A 15 -4.45 4.65 -1.60
CA GLU A 15 -4.92 4.73 -2.99
C GLU A 15 -5.05 3.33 -3.61
N LEU A 16 -4.07 2.46 -3.37
CA LEU A 16 -4.07 1.08 -3.87
C LEU A 16 -5.19 0.23 -3.25
N ASP A 17 -5.41 0.37 -1.94
CA ASP A 17 -6.45 -0.36 -1.20
C ASP A 17 -7.85 0.09 -1.66
N GLN A 18 -8.05 1.40 -1.90
CA GLN A 18 -9.27 1.92 -2.52
C GLN A 18 -9.48 1.34 -3.92
N GLU A 19 -8.45 1.31 -4.75
CA GLU A 19 -8.54 0.78 -6.10
C GLU A 19 -8.92 -0.71 -6.09
N VAL A 20 -8.27 -1.52 -5.27
CA VAL A 20 -8.65 -2.94 -5.08
C VAL A 20 -10.09 -3.06 -4.60
N HIS A 21 -10.52 -2.22 -3.66
CA HIS A 21 -11.90 -2.24 -3.18
C HIS A 21 -12.90 -1.90 -4.30
N HIS A 22 -12.62 -0.88 -5.11
CA HIS A 22 -13.47 -0.49 -6.24
C HIS A 22 -13.59 -1.61 -7.28
N ILE A 23 -12.48 -2.30 -7.56
CA ILE A 23 -12.45 -3.48 -8.42
C ILE A 23 -13.31 -4.61 -7.83
N GLU A 24 -13.15 -4.90 -6.54
CA GLU A 24 -13.93 -5.93 -5.84
C GLU A 24 -15.43 -5.60 -5.77
N GLN A 25 -15.79 -4.31 -5.70
CA GLN A 25 -17.18 -3.86 -5.78
C GLN A 25 -17.77 -3.92 -7.20
N GLY A 26 -17.00 -4.36 -8.19
CA GLY A 26 -17.44 -4.50 -9.58
C GLY A 26 -17.62 -3.15 -10.29
N ALA A 27 -17.06 -2.07 -9.73
CA ALA A 27 -17.10 -0.75 -10.36
C ALA A 27 -16.18 -0.68 -11.59
N GLU A 28 -15.10 -1.47 -11.60
CA GLU A 28 -14.18 -1.59 -12.73
C GLU A 28 -14.08 -3.04 -13.21
N ASN A 29 -14.32 -3.27 -14.50
CA ASN A 29 -14.03 -4.55 -15.18
C ASN A 29 -12.50 -4.68 -15.37
N THR A 30 -11.76 -4.89 -14.29
CA THR A 30 -10.32 -5.16 -14.40
C THR A 30 -10.07 -6.66 -14.50
N SER A 31 -9.03 -7.04 -15.23
CA SER A 31 -8.62 -8.45 -15.34
C SER A 31 -8.04 -8.98 -14.02
N ASP A 32 -8.19 -10.28 -13.77
CA ASP A 32 -7.59 -10.96 -12.60
C ASP A 32 -6.08 -10.69 -12.46
N GLU A 33 -5.39 -10.56 -13.59
CA GLU A 33 -3.95 -10.25 -13.64
C GLU A 33 -3.64 -8.86 -13.04
N TYR A 34 -4.52 -7.89 -13.25
CA TYR A 34 -4.40 -6.55 -12.67
C TYR A 34 -4.60 -6.60 -11.15
N LEU A 35 -5.64 -7.31 -10.69
CA LEU A 35 -5.88 -7.52 -9.26
C LEU A 35 -4.69 -8.21 -8.59
N ASP A 36 -4.08 -9.21 -9.23
CA ASP A 36 -2.89 -9.90 -8.72
C ASP A 36 -1.68 -8.97 -8.60
N GLN A 37 -1.46 -8.12 -9.61
CA GLN A 37 -0.42 -7.07 -9.55
C GLN A 37 -0.67 -6.10 -8.39
N LYS A 38 -1.92 -5.66 -8.18
CA LYS A 38 -2.28 -4.76 -7.08
C LYS A 38 -2.07 -5.42 -5.72
N LYS A 39 -2.41 -6.70 -5.57
CA LYS A 39 -2.11 -7.48 -4.35
C LYS A 39 -0.61 -7.55 -4.06
N LYS A 40 0.22 -7.77 -5.08
CA LYS A 40 1.70 -7.76 -4.94
C LYS A 40 2.22 -6.38 -4.52
N GLN A 41 1.73 -5.31 -5.14
CA GLN A 41 2.09 -3.93 -4.76
C GLN A 41 1.68 -3.62 -3.32
N ARG A 42 0.51 -4.09 -2.87
CA ARG A 42 0.00 -3.89 -1.50
C ARG A 42 0.91 -4.55 -0.48
N LEU A 43 1.35 -5.77 -0.78
CA LEU A 43 2.32 -6.48 0.05
C LEU A 43 3.64 -5.71 0.15
N HIS A 44 4.17 -5.24 -0.98
CA HIS A 44 5.42 -4.48 -1.00
C HIS A 44 5.35 -3.19 -0.18
N LEU A 45 4.26 -2.42 -0.33
CA LEU A 45 4.04 -1.20 0.45
C LEU A 45 3.91 -1.50 1.94
N LYS A 46 3.27 -2.62 2.31
CA LYS A 46 3.19 -3.06 3.71
C LYS A 46 4.58 -3.39 4.27
N ASP A 47 5.44 -4.06 3.50
CA ASP A 47 6.81 -4.37 3.91
C ASP A 47 7.67 -3.11 4.07
N GLU A 48 7.51 -2.12 3.18
CA GLU A 48 8.17 -0.82 3.30
C GLU A 48 7.71 -0.06 4.55
N LEU A 49 6.39 0.02 4.79
CA LEU A 49 5.83 0.63 5.99
C LEU A 49 6.32 -0.06 7.26
N PHE A 50 6.36 -1.40 7.26
CA PHE A 50 6.88 -2.18 8.39
C PHE A 50 8.37 -1.91 8.64
N THR A 51 9.16 -1.76 7.58
CA THR A 51 10.59 -1.42 7.69
C THR A 51 10.79 -0.05 8.33
N ILE A 52 9.95 0.93 7.98
CA ILE A 52 10.00 2.28 8.56
C ILE A 52 9.62 2.25 10.03
N ILE A 53 8.53 1.57 10.39
CA ILE A 53 8.10 1.43 11.78
C ILE A 53 9.18 0.71 12.60
N LYS A 54 9.78 -0.35 12.06
CA LYS A 54 10.86 -1.09 12.72
C LYS A 54 12.09 -0.21 12.91
N LYS A 55 12.49 0.58 11.91
CA LYS A 55 13.59 1.55 12.02
C LYS A 55 13.29 2.62 13.06
N ALA A 56 12.10 3.19 13.05
CA ALA A 56 11.67 4.18 14.04
C ALA A 56 11.74 3.61 15.47
N LYS A 57 11.28 2.37 15.67
CA LYS A 57 11.36 1.66 16.96
C LYS A 57 12.79 1.36 17.41
N LEU A 58 13.71 1.09 16.47
CA LEU A 58 15.11 0.76 16.78
C LEU A 58 15.98 1.99 17.09
N THR A 59 15.51 3.18 16.71
CA THR A 59 16.25 4.44 16.87
C THR A 59 15.88 5.16 18.18
N ASN A 60 15.18 4.47 19.09
CA ASN A 60 14.62 5.01 20.33
C ASN A 60 14.96 4.11 21.52
#